data_AF-A0A965PH30-F1
#
_entry.id   AF-A0A965PH30-F1
#
_cell.length_a   1.000
_cell.length_b   1.000
_cell.length_c   1.000
_cell.angle_alpha   90.00
_cell.angle_beta   90.00
_cell.angle_gamma   90.00
#
_symmetry.space_group_name_H-M   'P 1'
#
loop_
_entity.id
_entity.type
_entity.pdbx_description
1 polymer ?
#
loop_
_entity_poly.entity_id
_entity_poly.type
_entity_poly.pdbx_seq_one_letter_code
_entity_poly.pdbx_strand_id
1 'polypeptide(L)'
;IDGASFSKQGGTLEGSIDSRVQSVIDRLQLANGVQAASSAFYQSSKDLIGMPDLSSFRSLADYHATLLHEAVHATGHQSRLDRKLANKFGSEAYAFEELIAELGAAMLCMKCGIDGQLQHASYIESWLKVLKQDKTAIIKAASKAQSAMDYLTATVEQQELLAA
;
A
#
# COMPACT_ATOMS: atom_id res chain seq x y z
N ILE A 1 -14.42 -3.82 18.22
CA ILE A 1 -15.10 -3.68 16.91
C ILE A 1 -16.33 -2.85 17.16
N ASP A 2 -16.17 -1.53 17.19
CA ASP A 2 -17.26 -0.58 17.38
C ASP A 2 -17.09 0.56 16.38
N GLY A 3 -18.17 0.92 15.69
CA GLY A 3 -18.33 2.27 15.15
C GLY A 3 -18.73 2.47 13.69
N ALA A 4 -18.85 1.43 12.85
CA ALA A 4 -19.27 1.65 11.45
C ALA A 4 -20.72 1.18 11.21
N SER A 5 -21.65 2.12 11.23
CA SER A 5 -23.03 1.93 10.75
C SER A 5 -23.16 2.39 9.29
N PHE A 6 -23.74 1.56 8.43
CA PHE A 6 -24.01 1.89 7.03
C PHE A 6 -25.50 2.18 6.83
N SER A 7 -25.84 3.28 6.14
CA SER A 7 -27.14 3.40 5.50
C SER A 7 -26.94 3.86 4.05
N LYS A 8 -27.42 3.05 3.10
CA LYS A 8 -27.45 3.40 1.68
C LYS A 8 -28.69 4.25 1.41
N GLN A 9 -28.73 5.46 1.95
CA GLN A 9 -29.68 6.50 1.55
C GLN A 9 -28.94 7.83 1.53
N GLY A 10 -28.32 8.18 0.39
CA GLY A 10 -27.71 9.50 0.20
C GLY A 10 -26.36 9.57 -0.52
N GLY A 11 -25.67 8.45 -0.73
CA GLY A 11 -24.50 8.39 -1.64
C GLY A 11 -23.15 8.85 -1.07
N THR A 12 -23.02 9.03 0.24
CA THR A 12 -21.72 9.36 0.88
C THR A 12 -21.24 8.19 1.73
N LEU A 13 -20.00 7.75 1.53
CA LEU A 13 -19.31 6.84 2.44
C LEU A 13 -18.77 7.64 3.62
N GLU A 14 -19.28 7.36 4.82
CA GLU A 14 -18.81 7.95 6.07
C GLU A 14 -18.08 6.88 6.91
N GLY A 15 -16.95 7.25 7.50
CA GLY A 15 -16.15 6.36 8.34
C GLY A 15 -14.79 6.97 8.71
N SER A 16 -14.11 6.33 9.65
CA SER A 16 -12.74 6.67 10.04
C SER A 16 -11.77 5.60 9.58
N ILE A 17 -10.49 5.98 9.44
CA ILE A 17 -9.41 5.03 9.18
C ILE A 17 -9.34 4.02 10.34
N ASP A 18 -9.25 2.72 10.05
CA ASP A 18 -9.06 1.68 11.07
C ASP A 18 -7.76 1.94 11.82
N SER A 19 -7.79 1.91 13.16
CA SER A 19 -6.61 2.17 14.01
C SER A 19 -5.37 1.36 13.65
N ARG A 20 -5.53 0.13 13.13
CA ARG A 20 -4.43 -0.74 12.71
C ARG A 20 -3.80 -0.23 11.41
N VAL A 21 -4.63 0.23 10.48
CA VAL A 21 -4.18 0.89 9.25
C VAL A 21 -3.51 2.21 9.59
N GLN A 22 -4.08 3.00 10.50
CA GLN A 22 -3.47 4.25 10.95
C GLN A 22 -2.08 4.01 11.54
N SER A 23 -1.92 2.99 12.40
CA SER A 23 -0.61 2.62 12.96
C SER A 23 0.42 2.26 11.90
N VAL A 24 0.01 1.61 10.81
CA VAL A 24 0.88 1.32 9.65
C VAL A 24 1.33 2.62 8.98
N ILE A 25 0.42 3.57 8.77
CA ILE A 25 0.74 4.86 8.13
C ILE A 25 1.66 5.71 9.01
N ASP A 26 1.40 5.76 10.31
CA ASP A 26 2.20 6.57 11.25
C ASP A 26 3.68 6.15 11.26
N ARG A 27 3.97 4.87 11.00
CA ARG A 27 5.34 4.33 10.93
C ARG A 27 6.13 4.80 9.72
N LEU A 28 5.46 5.26 8.66
CA LEU A 28 6.15 5.82 7.50
C LEU A 28 6.81 7.16 7.82
N GLN A 29 6.28 7.89 8.80
CA GLN A 29 6.70 9.26 9.15
C GLN A 29 6.84 10.13 7.89
N LEU A 30 5.85 10.05 7.01
CA LEU A 30 5.83 10.76 5.73
C LEU A 30 6.07 12.25 5.96
N ALA A 31 7.06 12.83 5.27
CA ALA A 31 7.39 14.25 5.43
C ALA A 31 6.18 15.18 5.18
N ASN A 32 5.28 14.80 4.27
CA ASN A 32 4.10 15.58 3.91
C ASN A 32 2.76 14.84 4.19
N GLY A 33 2.81 13.72 4.90
CA GLY A 33 1.62 12.98 5.33
C GLY A 33 0.77 12.41 4.18
N VAL A 34 -0.47 12.04 4.53
CA VAL A 34 -1.53 11.67 3.58
C VAL A 34 -2.36 12.92 3.26
N GLN A 35 -2.60 13.19 1.98
CA GLN A 35 -3.35 14.37 1.51
C GLN A 35 -4.47 13.99 0.55
N ALA A 36 -5.49 14.85 0.47
CA ALA A 36 -6.55 14.72 -0.51
C ALA A 36 -6.01 14.89 -1.94
N ALA A 37 -6.44 14.03 -2.85
CA ALA A 37 -6.07 14.03 -4.25
C ALA A 37 -7.20 13.52 -5.14
N SER A 38 -7.08 13.65 -6.46
CA SER A 38 -8.07 13.09 -7.41
C SER A 38 -7.90 11.59 -7.67
N SER A 39 -6.75 11.03 -7.32
CA SER A 39 -6.39 9.63 -7.50
C SER A 39 -5.43 9.19 -6.39
N ALA A 40 -5.36 7.89 -6.12
CA ALA A 40 -4.38 7.33 -5.19
C ALA A 40 -2.99 7.35 -5.82
N PHE A 41 -1.97 7.72 -5.04
CA PHE A 41 -0.57 7.61 -5.42
C PHE A 41 0.37 7.84 -4.23
N TYR A 42 1.57 7.29 -4.30
CA TYR A 42 2.74 7.73 -3.54
C TYR A 42 3.66 8.61 -4.40
N GLN A 43 3.99 9.81 -3.92
CA GLN A 43 4.91 10.73 -4.58
C GLN A 43 6.27 10.78 -3.87
N SER A 44 7.24 10.01 -4.39
CA SER A 44 8.57 9.91 -3.77
C SER A 44 9.33 11.23 -3.63
N SER A 45 9.13 12.21 -4.53
CA SER A 45 9.85 13.50 -4.45
C SER A 45 9.37 14.40 -3.32
N LYS A 46 8.16 14.16 -2.80
CA LYS A 46 7.57 14.90 -1.69
C LYS A 46 7.37 14.04 -0.44
N ASP A 47 7.61 12.74 -0.52
CA ASP A 47 7.31 11.79 0.55
C ASP A 47 5.88 11.98 1.09
N LEU A 48 4.92 11.75 0.20
CA LEU A 48 3.50 12.08 0.34
C LEU A 48 2.66 10.94 -0.25
N ILE A 49 1.54 10.61 0.39
CA ILE A 49 0.48 9.78 -0.20
C ILE A 49 -0.71 10.68 -0.55
N GLY A 50 -1.14 10.66 -1.81
CA GLY A 50 -2.40 11.23 -2.24
C GLY A 50 -3.50 10.19 -2.17
N MET A 51 -4.67 10.54 -1.63
CA MET A 51 -5.85 9.66 -1.59
C MET A 51 -7.10 10.40 -2.11
N PRO A 52 -7.95 9.74 -2.91
CA PRO A 52 -9.29 10.23 -3.22
C PRO A 52 -10.16 10.35 -1.97
N ASP A 53 -11.23 11.14 -2.09
CA ASP A 53 -12.27 11.17 -1.08
C ASP A 53 -12.89 9.79 -0.86
N LEU A 54 -13.28 9.49 0.38
CA LEU A 54 -13.91 8.21 0.76
C LEU A 54 -15.11 7.86 -0.13
N SER A 55 -15.90 8.85 -0.55
CA SER A 55 -17.05 8.66 -1.45
C SER A 55 -16.70 8.12 -2.84
N SER A 56 -15.41 8.17 -3.22
CA SER A 56 -14.92 7.62 -4.50
C SER A 56 -14.74 6.09 -4.47
N PHE A 57 -14.79 5.48 -3.28
CA PHE A 57 -14.61 4.05 -3.09
C PHE A 57 -15.94 3.31 -3.01
N ARG A 58 -15.93 1.98 -3.09
CA ARG A 58 -17.15 1.18 -2.92
C ARG A 58 -17.40 0.79 -1.47
N SER A 59 -16.34 0.79 -0.66
CA SER A 59 -16.36 0.44 0.75
C SER A 59 -15.17 1.08 1.47
N LEU A 60 -15.24 1.17 2.81
CA LEU A 60 -14.07 1.56 3.62
C LEU A 60 -12.93 0.54 3.50
N ALA A 61 -13.24 -0.73 3.31
CA ALA A 61 -12.23 -1.76 3.13
C ALA A 61 -11.42 -1.56 1.84
N ASP A 62 -12.08 -1.16 0.76
CA ASP A 62 -11.41 -0.80 -0.50
C ASP A 62 -10.51 0.45 -0.31
N TYR A 63 -10.99 1.46 0.42
CA TYR A 63 -10.17 2.64 0.75
C TYR A 63 -8.91 2.25 1.55
N HIS A 64 -9.07 1.42 2.59
CA HIS A 64 -7.94 0.95 3.40
C HIS A 64 -6.97 0.11 2.56
N ALA A 65 -7.47 -0.77 1.70
CA ALA A 65 -6.63 -1.59 0.84
C ALA A 65 -5.78 -0.72 -0.11
N THR A 66 -6.39 0.30 -0.73
CA THR A 66 -5.66 1.27 -1.56
C THR A 66 -4.66 2.11 -0.76
N LEU A 67 -5.03 2.57 0.44
CA LEU A 67 -4.09 3.31 1.30
C LEU A 67 -2.88 2.44 1.70
N LEU A 68 -3.11 1.17 2.03
CA LEU A 68 -2.04 0.21 2.35
C LEU A 68 -1.16 -0.09 1.12
N HIS A 69 -1.73 -0.11 -0.09
CA HIS A 69 -0.96 -0.21 -1.33
C HIS A 69 0.02 0.96 -1.47
N GLU A 70 -0.46 2.19 -1.34
CA GLU A 70 0.41 3.37 -1.42
C GLU A 70 1.42 3.42 -0.27
N ALA A 71 1.07 2.88 0.91
CA ALA A 71 2.00 2.72 2.02
C ALA A 71 3.16 1.77 1.68
N VAL A 72 2.90 0.69 0.95
CA VAL A 72 3.96 -0.23 0.49
C VAL A 72 4.88 0.48 -0.49
N HIS A 73 4.35 1.25 -1.45
CA HIS A 73 5.19 2.09 -2.31
C HIS A 73 6.04 3.06 -1.51
N ALA A 74 5.45 3.70 -0.49
CA ALA A 74 6.17 4.63 0.36
C ALA A 74 7.40 3.99 1.01
N THR A 75 7.34 2.73 1.46
CA THR A 75 8.53 2.05 2.02
C THR A 75 9.73 2.01 1.07
N GLY A 76 9.54 2.16 -0.25
CA GLY A 76 10.61 2.20 -1.24
C GLY A 76 11.43 3.50 -1.27
N HIS A 77 11.05 4.54 -0.51
CA HIS A 77 11.80 5.79 -0.45
C HIS A 77 13.27 5.58 0.00
N GLN A 78 14.15 6.49 -0.44
CA GLN A 78 15.59 6.43 -0.17
C GLN A 78 15.96 6.42 1.33
N SER A 79 15.12 6.99 2.19
CA SER A 79 15.32 6.98 3.65
C SER A 79 14.74 5.75 4.35
N ARG A 80 14.17 4.81 3.59
CA ARG A 80 13.51 3.60 4.09
C ARG A 80 14.16 2.36 3.48
N LEU A 81 13.49 1.64 2.58
CA LEU A 81 14.02 0.42 1.95
C LEU A 81 14.75 0.68 0.63
N ASP A 82 14.91 1.95 0.23
CA ASP A 82 15.69 2.40 -0.93
C ASP A 82 15.47 1.55 -2.20
N ARG A 83 14.19 1.37 -2.56
CA ARG A 83 13.81 0.74 -3.82
C ARG A 83 13.79 1.79 -4.92
N LYS A 84 14.16 1.39 -6.13
CA LYS A 84 14.13 2.28 -7.29
C LYS A 84 12.68 2.50 -7.74
N LEU A 85 12.08 3.60 -7.27
CA LEU A 85 10.71 4.00 -7.60
C LEU A 85 10.60 4.87 -8.87
N ALA A 86 11.71 5.48 -9.31
CA ALA A 86 11.77 6.30 -10.52
C ALA A 86 11.73 5.42 -11.79
N ASN A 87 10.58 4.83 -12.06
CA ASN A 87 10.35 3.94 -13.19
C ASN A 87 9.41 4.60 -14.20
N LYS A 88 9.63 4.34 -15.49
CA LYS A 88 8.71 4.76 -16.54
C LYS A 88 7.43 3.92 -16.45
N PHE A 89 6.26 4.56 -16.46
CA PHE A 89 4.98 3.85 -16.53
C PHE A 89 4.97 2.81 -17.66
N GLY A 90 4.49 1.60 -17.37
CA GLY A 90 4.47 0.47 -18.31
C GLY A 90 5.81 -0.23 -18.55
N SER A 91 6.90 0.21 -17.90
CA SER A 91 8.17 -0.54 -17.92
C SER A 91 8.11 -1.79 -17.04
N GLU A 92 9.03 -2.73 -17.25
CA GLU A 92 9.15 -3.95 -16.42
C GLU A 92 9.48 -3.60 -14.96
N ALA A 93 10.33 -2.60 -14.73
CA ALA A 93 10.65 -2.13 -13.38
C ALA A 93 9.42 -1.52 -12.67
N TYR A 94 8.60 -0.76 -13.41
CA TYR A 94 7.33 -0.25 -12.90
C TYR A 94 6.37 -1.39 -12.54
N ALA A 95 6.16 -2.35 -13.46
CA ALA A 95 5.29 -3.50 -13.22
C ALA A 95 5.76 -4.38 -12.03
N PHE A 96 7.07 -4.48 -11.82
CA PHE A 96 7.65 -5.20 -10.68
C PHE A 96 7.40 -4.49 -9.35
N GLU A 97 7.47 -3.15 -9.31
CA GLU A 97 7.16 -2.37 -8.10
C GLU A 97 5.66 -2.40 -7.76
N GLU A 98 4.77 -2.35 -8.76
CA GLU A 98 3.33 -2.57 -8.55
C GLU A 98 3.04 -3.97 -7.99
N LEU A 99 3.76 -5.01 -8.46
CA LEU A 99 3.63 -6.37 -7.91
C LEU A 99 4.06 -6.42 -6.43
N ILE A 100 5.10 -5.68 -6.05
CA ILE A 100 5.51 -5.56 -4.65
C ILE A 100 4.42 -4.87 -3.84
N ALA A 101 3.86 -3.77 -4.34
CA ALA A 101 2.81 -3.00 -3.68
C ALA A 101 1.55 -3.83 -3.43
N GLU A 102 1.07 -4.56 -4.43
CA GLU A 102 -0.13 -5.39 -4.30
C GLU A 102 0.06 -6.57 -3.36
N LEU A 103 1.19 -7.29 -3.46
CA LEU A 103 1.48 -8.38 -2.53
C LEU A 103 1.60 -7.87 -1.09
N GLY A 104 2.27 -6.74 -0.89
CA GLY A 104 2.41 -6.11 0.42
C GLY A 104 1.08 -5.64 0.97
N ALA A 105 0.24 -5.01 0.14
CA ALA A 105 -1.09 -4.56 0.51
C ALA A 105 -1.98 -5.74 0.92
N ALA A 106 -1.94 -6.86 0.20
CA ALA A 106 -2.67 -8.08 0.56
C ALA A 106 -2.25 -8.60 1.93
N MET A 107 -0.94 -8.68 2.18
CA MET A 107 -0.40 -9.12 3.47
C MET A 107 -0.81 -8.18 4.61
N LEU A 108 -0.75 -6.87 4.39
CA LEU A 108 -1.16 -5.85 5.36
C LEU A 108 -2.67 -5.87 5.61
N CYS A 109 -3.49 -6.06 4.58
CA CYS A 109 -4.94 -6.21 4.72
C CYS A 109 -5.27 -7.41 5.61
N MET A 110 -4.64 -8.56 5.35
CA MET A 110 -4.78 -9.74 6.20
C MET A 110 -4.37 -9.44 7.65
N LYS A 111 -3.22 -8.79 7.85
CA LYS A 111 -2.72 -8.45 9.20
C LYS A 111 -3.63 -7.46 9.93
N CYS A 112 -4.20 -6.50 9.22
CA CYS A 112 -5.12 -5.50 9.74
C CYS A 112 -6.58 -6.00 9.77
N GLY A 113 -6.87 -7.25 9.40
CA GLY A 113 -8.24 -7.77 9.34
C GLY A 113 -9.16 -6.96 8.43
N ILE A 114 -8.63 -6.44 7.32
CA ILE A 114 -9.36 -5.69 6.30
C ILE A 114 -9.73 -6.66 5.18
N ASP A 115 -11.03 -6.86 4.97
CA ASP A 115 -11.57 -7.63 3.84
C ASP A 115 -11.92 -6.70 2.68
N GLY A 116 -10.87 -6.09 2.12
CA GLY A 116 -10.97 -5.18 0.98
C GLY A 116 -10.65 -5.90 -0.33
N GLN A 117 -11.27 -5.46 -1.41
CA GLN A 117 -10.87 -5.94 -2.73
C GLN A 117 -9.68 -5.09 -3.20
N LEU A 118 -8.52 -5.71 -3.40
CA LEU A 118 -7.44 -5.06 -4.14
C LEU A 118 -7.89 -4.88 -5.59
N GLN A 119 -8.22 -3.66 -5.97
CA GLN A 119 -8.85 -3.34 -7.25
C GLN A 119 -7.86 -2.78 -8.24
N HIS A 120 -7.00 -3.63 -8.82
CA HIS A 120 -6.11 -3.18 -9.88
C HIS A 120 -5.91 -4.24 -10.98
N ALA A 121 -7.04 -4.70 -11.55
CA ALA A 121 -7.09 -5.69 -12.64
C ALA A 121 -6.24 -5.33 -13.88
N SER A 122 -5.88 -4.05 -14.07
CA SER A 122 -4.97 -3.60 -15.13
C SER A 122 -3.55 -4.15 -15.00
N TYR A 123 -3.15 -4.66 -13.84
CA TYR A 123 -1.79 -5.15 -13.61
C TYR A 123 -1.64 -6.66 -13.74
N ILE A 124 -2.73 -7.44 -13.82
CA ILE A 124 -2.62 -8.88 -14.06
C ILE A 124 -1.93 -9.15 -15.41
N GLU A 125 -2.22 -8.34 -16.43
CA GLU A 125 -1.58 -8.48 -17.74
C GLU A 125 -0.08 -8.09 -17.71
N SER A 126 0.28 -7.04 -16.97
CA SER A 126 1.69 -6.63 -16.80
C SER A 126 2.48 -7.63 -15.95
N TRP A 127 1.86 -8.20 -14.91
CA TRP A 127 2.42 -9.28 -14.11
C TRP A 127 2.62 -10.54 -14.92
N LEU A 128 1.63 -10.94 -15.73
CA LEU A 128 1.76 -12.09 -16.61
C LEU A 128 2.93 -11.92 -17.58
N LYS A 129 3.21 -10.70 -18.07
CA LYS A 129 4.39 -10.43 -18.89
C LYS A 129 5.69 -10.65 -18.12
N VAL A 130 5.81 -10.06 -16.92
CA VAL A 130 6.98 -10.20 -16.05
C VAL A 130 7.21 -11.66 -15.65
N LEU A 131 6.14 -12.38 -15.27
CA LEU A 131 6.20 -13.79 -14.85
C LEU A 131 6.51 -14.75 -16.00
N LYS A 132 6.10 -14.42 -17.23
CA LYS A 132 6.50 -15.17 -18.43
C LYS A 132 7.98 -15.01 -18.75
N GLN A 133 8.56 -13.84 -18.48
CA GLN A 133 9.97 -13.54 -18.73
C GLN A 133 10.90 -14.05 -17.62
N ASP A 134 10.50 -13.93 -16.35
CA ASP A 134 11.25 -14.42 -15.19
C ASP A 134 10.33 -15.14 -14.20
N LYS A 135 10.43 -16.48 -14.18
CA LYS A 135 9.65 -17.34 -13.28
C LYS A 135 9.97 -17.12 -11.80
N THR A 136 11.10 -16.49 -11.48
CA THR A 136 11.51 -16.16 -10.11
C THR A 136 11.03 -14.78 -9.68
N ALA A 137 10.48 -13.97 -10.60
CA ALA A 137 10.03 -12.60 -10.30
C ALA A 137 8.99 -12.56 -9.18
N ILE A 138 8.06 -13.52 -9.13
CA ILE A 138 7.07 -13.59 -8.05
C ILE A 138 7.73 -13.78 -6.68
N ILE A 139 8.76 -14.62 -6.59
CA ILE A 139 9.48 -14.90 -5.33
C ILE A 139 10.26 -13.66 -4.90
N LYS A 140 10.92 -12.98 -5.85
CA LYS A 140 11.65 -11.73 -5.58
C LYS A 140 10.72 -10.60 -5.15
N ALA A 141 9.57 -10.45 -5.80
CA ALA A 141 8.56 -9.45 -5.44
C ALA A 141 7.96 -9.75 -4.07
N ALA A 142 7.60 -11.01 -3.80
CA ALA A 142 7.09 -11.45 -2.50
C ALA A 142 8.11 -11.19 -1.37
N SER A 143 9.40 -11.45 -1.59
CA SER A 143 10.44 -11.14 -0.62
C SER A 143 10.53 -9.65 -0.31
N LYS A 144 10.41 -8.78 -1.33
CA LYS A 144 10.41 -7.32 -1.14
C LYS A 144 9.13 -6.81 -0.48
N ALA A 145 7.98 -7.40 -0.82
CA ALA A 145 6.70 -7.12 -0.18
C ALA A 145 6.73 -7.50 1.31
N GLN A 146 7.33 -8.65 1.64
CA GLN A 146 7.56 -9.07 3.02
C GLN A 146 8.43 -8.06 3.77
N SER A 147 9.56 -7.61 3.19
CA SER A 147 10.38 -6.56 3.81
C SER A 147 9.62 -5.25 4.04
N ALA A 148 8.73 -4.86 3.10
CA ALA A 148 7.87 -3.69 3.27
C ALA A 148 6.85 -3.88 4.41
N MET A 149 6.21 -5.05 4.50
CA MET A 149 5.31 -5.38 5.60
C MET A 149 6.06 -5.38 6.94
N ASP A 150 7.25 -5.98 6.99
CA ASP A 150 8.07 -6.03 8.21
C ASP A 150 8.43 -4.62 8.65
N TYR A 151 8.87 -3.74 7.74
CA TYR A 151 9.11 -2.32 8.04
C TYR A 151 7.87 -1.64 8.63
N LEU A 152 6.71 -1.85 8.01
CA LEU A 152 5.45 -1.21 8.38
C LEU A 152 4.79 -1.79 9.63
N THR A 153 5.31 -2.91 10.15
CA THR A 153 4.64 -3.63 11.23
C THR A 153 5.55 -4.13 12.34
N ALA A 154 6.86 -3.87 12.22
CA ALA A 154 7.86 -4.26 13.21
C ALA A 154 7.45 -3.79 14.62
N THR A 155 7.57 -4.69 15.59
CA THR A 155 7.44 -4.30 16.99
C THR A 155 8.62 -3.43 17.42
N VAL A 156 8.47 -2.68 18.51
CA VAL A 156 9.55 -1.85 19.08
C VAL A 156 10.80 -2.71 19.36
N GLU A 157 10.61 -3.92 19.88
CA GLU A 157 11.69 -4.88 20.15
C GLU A 157 12.44 -5.32 18.89
N GLN A 158 11.75 -5.48 17.75
CA GLN A 158 12.39 -5.80 16.47
C GLN A 158 13.19 -4.62 15.89
N GLN A 159 12.82 -3.39 16.21
CA GLN A 159 13.56 -2.19 15.77
C GLN A 159 14.83 -1.99 16.59
N GLU A 160 14.79 -2.25 17.90
CA GLU A 160 15.97 -2.18 18.79
C GLU A 160 17.02 -3.23 18.42
N LEU A 161 16.60 -4.44 18.03
CA LEU A 161 17.49 -5.52 17.56
C LEU A 161 18.17 -5.23 16.22
N LEU A 162 17.57 -4.40 15.36
CA LEU A 162 18.15 -4.01 14.06
C LEU A 162 19.05 -2.77 14.17
N ALA A 163 18.95 -2.01 15.26
CA ALA A 163 19.73 -0.80 15.52
C ALA A 163 20.95 -1.03 16.42
N ALA A 164 21.11 -2.24 16.98
CA ALA A 164 22.25 -2.67 17.81
C ALA A 164 23.31 -3.42 16.99
#